data_AF-A0A9E3HZ49-F1
#
_entry.id   AF-A0A9E3HZ49-F1
#
_cell.length_a   1.000
_cell.length_b   1.000
_cell.length_c   1.000
_cell.angle_alpha   90.00
_cell.angle_beta   90.00
_cell.angle_gamma   90.00
#
_symmetry.space_group_name_H-M   'P 1'
#
loop_
_entity.id
_entity.type
_entity.pdbx_description
1 polymer ?
#
loop_
_entity_poly.entity_id
_entity_poly.type
_entity_poly.pdbx_seq_one_letter_code
_entity_poly.pdbx_strand_id
1 'polypeptide(L)'
;MKKTKKQAKMKHNRKDGKSVKKYYKYQQIHRVVDGVKKKRCRRCSKWKAESMYYKRRRNKDGLYVWCKECANKATNKSRKQRLLAARKQEGI
;
A
#
# COMPACT_ATOMS: atom_id res chain seq x y z
N MET A 1 -43.78 -14.94 -7.43
CA MET A 1 -42.82 -14.15 -8.22
C MET A 1 -41.60 -13.78 -7.38
N LYS A 2 -40.39 -14.00 -7.94
CA LYS A 2 -39.05 -13.46 -7.55
C LYS A 2 -38.24 -14.11 -6.39
N LYS A 3 -37.68 -15.29 -6.71
CA LYS A 3 -36.26 -15.76 -6.54
C LYS A 3 -35.42 -15.34 -5.30
N THR A 4 -35.27 -16.29 -4.36
CA THR A 4 -34.04 -16.82 -3.69
C THR A 4 -32.94 -15.88 -3.13
N LYS A 5 -32.93 -15.67 -1.80
CA LYS A 5 -31.71 -15.29 -1.04
C LYS A 5 -30.88 -16.53 -0.65
N LYS A 6 -30.40 -17.26 -1.65
CA LYS A 6 -29.37 -18.31 -1.47
C LYS A 6 -28.01 -17.71 -1.77
N GLN A 7 -27.39 -17.04 -0.80
CA GLN A 7 -25.94 -16.75 -0.85
C GLN A 7 -25.29 -17.01 0.50
N ALA A 8 -25.00 -18.30 0.69
CA ALA A 8 -23.91 -18.91 1.45
C ALA A 8 -23.26 -18.07 2.57
N LYS A 9 -23.58 -18.43 3.81
CA LYS A 9 -22.70 -18.22 4.98
C LYS A 9 -21.32 -18.81 4.65
N MET A 10 -20.33 -17.97 4.32
CA MET A 10 -18.95 -18.43 4.10
C MET A 10 -18.39 -18.96 5.42
N LYS A 11 -18.45 -20.28 5.61
CA LYS A 11 -17.90 -20.99 6.77
C LYS A 11 -16.40 -20.75 6.81
N HIS A 12 -15.91 -20.15 7.89
CA HIS A 12 -14.49 -19.83 8.06
C HIS A 12 -13.75 -21.12 8.39
N ASN A 13 -13.27 -21.82 7.36
CA ASN A 13 -12.49 -23.05 7.53
C ASN A 13 -11.08 -22.69 8.02
N ARG A 14 -10.85 -22.82 9.34
CA ARG A 14 -9.61 -22.49 10.05
C ARG A 14 -8.53 -23.57 9.88
N LYS A 15 -8.24 -24.01 8.66
CA LYS A 15 -7.21 -25.05 8.45
C LYS A 15 -5.83 -24.54 8.02
N ASP A 16 -5.73 -23.28 7.63
CA ASP A 16 -4.44 -22.59 7.46
C ASP A 16 -4.56 -21.19 8.06
N GLY A 17 -3.77 -20.88 9.09
CA GLY A 17 -3.87 -19.68 9.94
C GLY A 17 -3.62 -18.31 9.28
N LYS A 18 -4.16 -18.07 8.09
CA LYS A 18 -4.11 -16.78 7.38
C LYS A 18 -5.53 -16.41 7.00
N SER A 19 -6.05 -15.30 7.55
CA SER A 19 -7.39 -14.84 7.16
C SER A 19 -7.42 -14.64 5.64
N VAL A 20 -8.43 -15.23 5.00
CA VAL A 20 -8.63 -15.19 3.55
C VAL A 20 -8.60 -13.74 3.01
N LYS A 21 -9.06 -12.77 3.83
CA LYS A 21 -8.99 -11.32 3.59
C LYS A 21 -7.55 -10.77 3.43
N LYS A 22 -6.56 -11.35 4.12
CA LYS A 22 -5.14 -10.95 4.07
C LYS A 22 -4.47 -11.38 2.75
N TYR A 23 -4.90 -12.48 2.16
CA TYR A 23 -4.37 -13.00 0.89
C TYR A 23 -4.80 -12.13 -0.30
N TYR A 24 -6.09 -11.81 -0.41
CA TYR A 24 -6.61 -10.98 -1.51
C TYR A 24 -5.99 -9.57 -1.53
N LYS A 25 -5.62 -9.02 -0.37
CA LYS A 25 -4.93 -7.73 -0.27
C LYS A 25 -3.52 -7.73 -0.91
N TYR A 26 -2.84 -8.87 -0.98
CA TYR A 26 -1.52 -9.01 -1.59
C TYR A 26 -1.62 -9.07 -3.12
N GLN A 27 -2.53 -9.88 -3.67
CA GLN A 27 -2.77 -9.98 -5.12
C GLN A 27 -3.29 -8.66 -5.71
N GLN A 28 -4.00 -7.84 -4.95
CA GLN A 28 -4.47 -6.52 -5.39
C GLN A 28 -3.36 -5.45 -5.52
N ILE A 29 -2.19 -5.70 -4.93
CA ILE A 29 -1.08 -4.73 -4.90
C ILE A 29 0.19 -5.23 -5.58
N HIS A 30 0.31 -6.52 -5.89
CA HIS A 30 1.42 -7.10 -6.66
C HIS A 30 0.90 -7.74 -7.94
N ARG A 31 1.60 -7.53 -9.06
CA ARG A 31 1.33 -8.22 -10.33
C ARG A 31 2.63 -8.38 -11.12
N VAL A 32 2.67 -9.33 -12.04
CA VAL A 32 3.77 -9.49 -13.00
C VAL A 32 3.24 -9.12 -14.38
N VAL A 33 3.96 -8.25 -15.09
CA VAL A 33 3.63 -7.84 -16.47
C VAL A 33 4.92 -7.93 -17.27
N ASP A 34 4.93 -8.74 -18.33
CA ASP A 34 6.09 -8.99 -19.19
C ASP A 34 7.33 -9.47 -18.41
N GLY A 35 7.12 -10.38 -17.44
CA GLY A 35 8.19 -10.88 -16.56
C GLY A 35 8.65 -9.89 -15.47
N VAL A 36 8.19 -8.63 -15.51
CA VAL A 36 8.55 -7.62 -14.53
C VAL A 36 7.57 -7.59 -13.36
N LYS A 37 8.08 -7.78 -12.14
CA LYS A 37 7.30 -7.61 -10.91
C LYS A 37 6.97 -6.14 -10.70
N LYS A 38 5.67 -5.84 -10.64
CA LYS A 38 5.11 -4.51 -10.41
C LYS A 38 4.29 -4.50 -9.13
N LYS A 39 4.41 -3.40 -8.39
CA LYS A 39 3.63 -3.11 -7.19
C LYS A 39 2.78 -1.87 -7.40
N ARG A 40 1.58 -1.83 -6.82
CA ARG A 40 0.69 -0.66 -6.83
C ARG A 40 1.01 0.26 -5.65
N CYS A 41 1.31 1.52 -5.94
CA CYS A 41 1.54 2.52 -4.90
C CYS A 41 0.24 2.84 -4.17
N ARG A 42 0.21 2.73 -2.83
CA ARG A 42 -1.00 3.09 -2.04
C ARG A 42 -1.29 4.59 -1.98
N ARG A 43 -0.38 5.46 -2.44
CA ARG A 43 -0.55 6.91 -2.41
C ARG A 43 -1.04 7.48 -3.73
N CYS A 44 -0.46 7.06 -4.85
CA CYS A 44 -0.83 7.54 -6.19
C CYS A 44 -1.56 6.51 -7.04
N SER A 45 -1.82 5.30 -6.50
CA SER A 45 -2.52 4.20 -7.18
C SER A 45 -1.89 3.69 -8.49
N LYS A 46 -0.73 4.23 -8.90
CA LYS A 46 0.00 3.78 -10.09
C LYS A 46 0.74 2.46 -9.84
N TRP A 47 0.77 1.61 -10.86
CA TRP A 47 1.61 0.41 -10.91
C TRP A 47 3.03 0.79 -11.31
N LYS A 48 4.02 0.39 -10.51
CA LYS A 48 5.43 0.66 -10.79
C LYS A 48 6.25 -0.59 -10.53
N ALA A 49 7.40 -0.70 -11.17
CA ALA A 49 8.34 -1.79 -10.92
C ALA A 49 8.78 -1.79 -9.44
N GLU A 50 9.15 -2.96 -8.91
CA GLU A 50 9.68 -3.08 -7.54
C GLU A 50 10.90 -2.18 -7.28
N SER A 51 11.70 -1.90 -8.31
CA SER A 51 12.83 -0.97 -8.29
C SER A 51 12.45 0.49 -7.96
N MET A 52 11.19 0.86 -8.16
CA MET A 52 10.64 2.19 -7.86
C MET A 52 10.17 2.32 -6.39
N TYR A 53 10.45 1.33 -5.55
CA TYR A 53 10.15 1.33 -4.12
C TYR A 53 11.46 1.25 -3.32
N TYR A 54 11.44 1.82 -2.11
CA TYR A 54 12.56 1.64 -1.17
C TYR A 54 12.52 0.25 -0.56
N LYS A 55 13.70 -0.35 -0.30
CA LYS A 55 13.80 -1.59 0.46
C LYS A 55 13.40 -1.34 1.91
N ARG A 56 12.51 -2.18 2.46
CA ARG A 56 12.07 -2.11 3.85
C ARG A 56 11.77 -3.49 4.40
N ARG A 57 12.76 -4.07 5.09
CA ARG A 57 12.75 -5.45 5.61
C ARG A 57 11.56 -5.76 6.53
N ARG A 58 11.05 -4.76 7.26
CA ARG A 58 9.90 -4.93 8.16
C ARG A 58 8.57 -5.20 7.44
N ASN A 59 8.49 -4.93 6.14
CA ASN A 59 7.29 -5.19 5.36
C ASN A 59 7.33 -6.62 4.82
N LYS A 60 6.16 -7.27 4.73
CA LYS A 60 6.04 -8.66 4.26
C LYS A 60 6.70 -8.91 2.90
N ASP A 61 6.61 -7.93 2.01
CA ASP A 61 7.16 -7.96 0.66
C ASP A 61 8.54 -7.32 0.54
N GLY A 62 9.14 -6.90 1.66
CA GLY A 62 10.45 -6.25 1.69
C GLY A 62 10.51 -4.88 1.02
N LEU A 63 9.37 -4.31 0.60
CA LEU A 63 9.30 -3.04 -0.13
C LEU A 63 8.44 -2.02 0.58
N TYR A 64 8.80 -0.75 0.45
CA TYR A 64 8.02 0.35 0.99
C TYR A 64 6.61 0.38 0.39
N VAL A 65 5.70 0.99 1.13
CA VAL A 65 4.28 1.03 0.79
C VAL A 65 3.99 1.99 -0.38
N TRP A 66 4.79 3.05 -0.46
CA TRP A 66 4.68 4.08 -1.49
C TRP A 66 5.87 3.99 -2.42
N CYS A 67 5.70 4.44 -3.66
CA CYS A 67 6.83 4.61 -4.57
C CYS A 67 7.77 5.71 -4.09
N LYS A 68 9.02 5.69 -4.57
CA LYS A 68 10.08 6.65 -4.22
C LYS A 68 9.63 8.11 -4.36
N GLU A 69 8.98 8.46 -5.47
CA GLU A 69 8.42 9.80 -5.67
C GLU A 69 7.45 10.22 -4.57
N CYS A 70 6.48 9.36 -4.22
CA CYS A 70 5.50 9.69 -3.18
C CYS A 70 6.14 9.79 -1.80
N ALA A 71 7.14 8.96 -1.52
CA ALA A 71 7.91 9.04 -0.28
C ALA A 71 8.69 10.35 -0.20
N ASN A 72 9.38 10.75 -1.28
CA ASN A 72 10.14 11.99 -1.34
C ASN A 72 9.23 13.22 -1.19
N LYS A 73 8.09 13.23 -1.88
CA LYS A 73 7.08 14.29 -1.73
C LYS A 73 6.60 14.41 -0.28
N ALA A 74 6.37 13.29 0.40
CA ALA A 74 5.96 13.30 1.80
C ALA A 74 7.06 13.87 2.70
N THR A 75 8.31 13.43 2.53
CA THR A 75 9.46 13.93 3.29
C THR A 75 9.67 15.43 3.08
N ASN A 76 9.60 15.92 1.83
CA ASN A 76 9.74 17.34 1.52
C ASN A 76 8.60 18.16 2.13
N LYS A 77 7.36 17.65 2.09
CA LYS A 77 6.22 18.32 2.75
C LYS A 77 6.48 18.45 4.26
N SER A 78 6.86 17.37 4.94
CA SER A 78 7.16 17.41 6.38
C SER A 78 8.31 18.34 6.72
N ARG A 79 9.37 18.40 5.89
CA ARG A 79 10.46 19.37 6.06
C ARG A 79 9.95 20.81 5.93
N LYS A 80 9.21 21.13 4.87
CA LYS A 80 8.64 22.47 4.65
C LYS A 80 7.74 22.89 5.82
N GLN A 81 6.89 21.99 6.31
CA GLN A 81 6.01 22.27 7.46
C GLN A 81 6.80 22.57 8.73
N ARG A 82 7.87 21.83 9.02
CA ARG A 82 8.74 22.11 10.17
C ARG A 82 9.44 23.46 10.05
N LEU A 83 9.94 23.82 8.87
CA LEU A 83 10.55 25.13 8.62
C LEU A 83 9.54 26.28 8.79
N LEU A 84 8.33 26.11 8.25
CA LEU A 84 7.26 27.11 8.44
C LEU A 84 6.83 27.24 9.90
N ALA A 85 6.79 26.14 10.65
CA ALA A 85 6.48 26.17 12.08
C ALA A 85 7.58 26.88 12.88
N ALA A 86 8.85 26.62 12.59
CA ALA A 86 9.98 27.33 13.22
C ALA A 86 9.92 28.84 12.95
N ARG A 87 9.69 29.26 11.69
CA ARG A 87 9.54 30.68 11.33
C ARG A 87 8.39 31.37 12.06
N LYS A 88 7.28 30.66 12.31
CA LYS A 88 6.14 31.19 13.08
C LYS A 88 6.44 31.35 14.57
N GLN A 89 7.33 30.52 15.12
CA GLN A 89 7.76 30.63 16.52
C GLN A 89 8.67 31.85 16.74
N GLU A 90 9.29 32.36 15.67
CA GLU A 90 10.21 33.51 15.69
C GLU A 90 9.51 34.87 15.41
N GLY A 91 8.19 34.90 15.22
CA GLY A 91 7.40 36.14 15.25
C GLY A 91 7.71 37.18 14.15
N ILE A 92 7.82 36.75 12.89
CA ILE A 92 7.75 37.63 11.69
C ILE A 92 6.43 37.40 10.97
#